data_AF-A0A2V2GLK6-F1
#
_entry.id   AF-A0A2V2GLK6-F1
#
_cell.length_a   1.000
_cell.length_b   1.000
_cell.length_c   1.000
_cell.angle_alpha   90.00
_cell.angle_beta   90.00
_cell.angle_gamma   90.00
#
_symmetry.space_group_name_H-M   'P 1'
#
loop_
_entity.id
_entity.type
_entity.pdbx_description
1 polymer ?
#
loop_
_entity_poly.entity_id
_entity_poly.type
_entity_poly.pdbx_seq_one_letter_code
_entity_poly.pdbx_strand_id
1 'polypeptide(L)'
;MADTKYNSKIIFYGETLMDLTGDTVDAASLLKGKTAHDKTGAPITGTCPYDADTSDATATAAEILNGKTAYVDGAKVTGSMPNKGAVSLSIVDKSPVAIPAGYHDGSGSASIDSTEAAKIIAGNIKSGVSILGVTGDYAGELTKGQKKTVTPAKAQFSVLPDDGYDFLSEVVVNGVPIAYADNPAGGQTVTIGA
;
A
#
# COMPACT_ATOMS: atom_id res chain seq x y z
N MET A 1 -56.85 47.01 19.75
CA MET A 1 -55.88 47.58 18.77
C MET A 1 -56.53 47.43 17.42
N ALA A 2 -56.48 48.44 16.55
CA ALA A 2 -57.06 48.29 15.21
C ALA A 2 -56.26 47.22 14.47
N ASP A 3 -56.93 46.19 13.98
CA ASP A 3 -56.29 45.17 13.14
C ASP A 3 -55.74 45.87 11.88
N THR A 4 -54.43 45.89 11.73
CA THR A 4 -53.78 46.42 10.53
C THR A 4 -54.28 45.61 9.34
N LYS A 5 -54.96 46.28 8.40
CA LYS A 5 -55.47 45.66 7.17
C LYS A 5 -54.46 45.87 6.04
N TYR A 6 -54.10 44.78 5.37
CA TYR A 6 -53.25 44.79 4.19
C TYR A 6 -54.07 44.54 2.92
N ASN A 7 -53.59 45.06 1.79
CA ASN A 7 -54.22 44.84 0.50
C ASN A 7 -53.59 43.59 -0.14
N SER A 8 -54.32 42.48 -0.18
CA SER A 8 -53.90 41.25 -0.88
C SER A 8 -54.29 41.21 -2.35
N LYS A 9 -55.25 42.04 -2.79
CA LYS A 9 -55.74 42.10 -4.17
C LYS A 9 -56.04 43.53 -4.59
N ILE A 10 -55.60 43.91 -5.80
CA ILE A 10 -55.81 45.24 -6.38
C ILE A 10 -56.54 45.08 -7.72
N ILE A 11 -57.70 45.71 -7.85
CA ILE A 11 -58.50 45.76 -9.08
C ILE A 11 -58.61 47.23 -9.52
N PHE A 12 -58.27 47.52 -10.77
CA PHE A 12 -58.33 48.84 -11.38
C PHE A 12 -59.21 48.80 -12.63
N TYR A 13 -60.35 49.48 -12.60
CA TYR A 13 -61.34 49.49 -13.71
C TYR A 13 -61.74 48.10 -14.24
N GLY A 14 -61.81 47.10 -13.35
CA GLY A 14 -62.15 45.72 -13.72
C GLY A 14 -60.95 44.84 -14.09
N GLU A 15 -59.75 45.41 -14.22
CA GLU A 15 -58.50 44.69 -14.43
C GLU A 15 -57.84 44.32 -13.09
N THR A 16 -57.41 43.07 -12.92
CA THR A 16 -56.67 42.65 -11.71
C THR A 16 -55.19 42.98 -11.88
N LEU A 17 -54.69 43.94 -11.09
CA LEU A 17 -53.29 44.38 -11.14
C LEU A 17 -52.38 43.58 -10.20
N MET A 18 -52.94 43.03 -9.12
CA MET A 18 -52.22 42.23 -8.13
C MET A 18 -53.22 41.31 -7.44
N ASP A 19 -52.87 40.04 -7.22
CA ASP A 19 -53.68 39.07 -6.47
C ASP A 19 -52.78 38.07 -5.77
N LEU A 20 -52.57 38.26 -4.46
CA LEU A 20 -51.81 37.37 -3.59
C LEU A 20 -52.68 36.27 -2.97
N THR A 21 -53.99 36.27 -3.21
CA THR A 21 -54.91 35.41 -2.45
C THR A 21 -54.67 33.90 -2.68
N GLY A 22 -53.99 33.55 -3.78
CA GLY A 22 -53.55 32.19 -4.10
C GLY A 22 -52.16 31.81 -3.58
N ASP A 23 -51.40 32.74 -3.00
CA ASP A 23 -50.01 32.50 -2.60
C ASP A 23 -49.92 31.54 -1.40
N THR A 24 -48.90 30.69 -1.43
CA THR A 24 -48.62 29.67 -0.39
C THR A 24 -47.36 29.95 0.41
N VAL A 25 -46.67 31.06 0.14
CA VAL A 25 -45.48 31.44 0.90
C VAL A 25 -45.86 31.75 2.35
N ASP A 26 -45.09 31.19 3.26
CA ASP A 26 -45.16 31.47 4.69
C ASP A 26 -43.75 31.76 5.24
N ALA A 27 -43.67 32.24 6.48
CA ALA A 27 -42.39 32.51 7.11
C ALA A 27 -41.49 31.26 7.19
N ALA A 28 -42.05 30.06 7.40
CA ALA A 28 -41.28 28.82 7.57
C ALA A 28 -40.70 28.29 6.25
N SER A 29 -41.30 28.62 5.11
CA SER A 29 -40.84 28.29 3.76
C SER A 29 -39.81 29.30 3.22
N LEU A 30 -39.68 30.46 3.86
CA LEU A 30 -38.80 31.55 3.43
C LEU A 30 -37.50 31.57 4.25
N LEU A 31 -36.36 31.70 3.57
CA LEU A 31 -35.04 31.78 4.19
C LEU A 31 -34.96 32.88 5.25
N LYS A 32 -34.29 32.59 6.37
CA LYS A 32 -34.20 33.47 7.52
C LYS A 32 -33.79 34.89 7.13
N GLY A 33 -34.61 35.87 7.51
CA GLY A 33 -34.35 37.30 7.27
C GLY A 33 -34.67 37.81 5.87
N LYS A 34 -35.14 36.96 4.95
CA LYS A 34 -35.76 37.41 3.69
C LYS A 34 -37.18 37.88 3.97
N THR A 35 -37.65 38.90 3.26
CA THR A 35 -39.01 39.42 3.41
C THR A 35 -39.86 39.11 2.19
N ALA A 36 -41.14 38.81 2.40
CA ALA A 36 -42.14 38.61 1.36
C ALA A 36 -43.52 39.08 1.88
N HIS A 37 -44.58 38.91 1.10
CA HIS A 37 -45.96 39.08 1.54
C HIS A 37 -46.68 37.73 1.55
N ASP A 38 -47.50 37.46 2.56
CA ASP A 38 -48.37 36.28 2.57
C ASP A 38 -49.67 36.53 1.77
N LYS A 39 -50.56 35.53 1.72
CA LYS A 39 -51.85 35.62 1.00
C LYS A 39 -52.79 36.73 1.48
N THR A 40 -52.55 37.27 2.67
CA THR A 40 -53.31 38.40 3.23
C THR A 40 -52.72 39.75 2.84
N GLY A 41 -51.55 39.75 2.18
CA GLY A 41 -50.77 40.95 1.87
C GLY A 41 -49.91 41.42 3.04
N ALA A 42 -49.94 40.72 4.18
CA ALA A 42 -49.11 41.08 5.33
C ALA A 42 -47.63 40.78 5.03
N PRO A 43 -46.70 41.67 5.38
CA PRO A 43 -45.28 41.40 5.25
C PRO A 43 -44.88 40.29 6.23
N ILE A 44 -44.21 39.27 5.72
CA ILE A 44 -43.63 38.17 6.48
C ILE A 44 -42.11 38.21 6.36
N THR A 45 -41.44 37.81 7.44
CA THR A 45 -39.99 37.60 7.45
C THR A 45 -39.71 36.13 7.62
N GLY A 46 -38.88 35.58 6.73
CA GLY A 46 -38.50 34.19 6.74
C GLY A 46 -37.87 33.75 8.05
N THR A 47 -38.19 32.54 8.45
CA THR A 47 -37.70 31.85 9.65
C THR A 47 -36.98 30.55 9.31
N CYS A 48 -37.01 30.09 8.05
CA CYS A 48 -36.34 28.87 7.62
C CYS A 48 -34.83 28.99 7.88
N PRO A 49 -34.26 28.15 8.77
CA PRO A 49 -32.84 28.17 9.06
C PRO A 49 -32.01 27.37 8.04
N TYR A 50 -32.66 26.58 7.17
CA TYR A 50 -32.01 25.71 6.20
C TYR A 50 -31.62 26.52 4.96
N ASP A 51 -30.35 26.45 4.56
CA ASP A 51 -29.82 27.11 3.35
C ASP A 51 -29.30 26.12 2.30
N ALA A 52 -29.39 24.81 2.56
CA ALA A 52 -28.92 23.74 1.70
C ALA A 52 -30.07 22.83 1.24
N ASP A 53 -30.12 22.57 -0.06
CA ASP A 53 -30.85 21.43 -0.62
C ASP A 53 -30.04 20.15 -0.32
N THR A 54 -30.67 19.16 0.30
CA THR A 54 -30.04 17.90 0.70
C THR A 54 -30.70 16.69 0.05
N SER A 55 -31.59 16.91 -0.93
CA SER A 55 -32.33 15.86 -1.62
C SER A 55 -31.45 14.93 -2.47
N ASP A 56 -30.27 15.40 -2.88
CA ASP A 56 -29.26 14.63 -3.62
C ASP A 56 -28.14 14.07 -2.73
N ALA A 57 -28.18 14.32 -1.42
CA ALA A 57 -27.21 13.78 -0.48
C ALA A 57 -27.40 12.26 -0.31
N THR A 58 -26.30 11.52 -0.27
CA THR A 58 -26.32 10.04 -0.26
C THR A 58 -25.60 9.41 0.93
N ALA A 59 -25.05 10.22 1.83
CA ALA A 59 -24.25 9.73 2.95
C ALA A 59 -25.10 8.89 3.94
N THR A 60 -24.57 7.76 4.35
CA THR A 60 -25.15 6.90 5.38
C THR A 60 -24.46 7.13 6.73
N ALA A 61 -25.08 6.69 7.81
CA ALA A 61 -24.45 6.73 9.14
C ALA A 61 -23.09 6.00 9.14
N ALA A 62 -22.96 4.89 8.40
CA ALA A 62 -21.72 4.12 8.31
C ALA A 62 -20.59 4.83 7.54
N GLU A 63 -20.92 5.89 6.78
CA GLU A 63 -19.96 6.70 6.01
C GLU A 63 -19.54 7.99 6.75
N ILE A 64 -20.19 8.29 7.87
CA ILE A 64 -19.93 9.48 8.69
C ILE A 64 -19.23 9.05 9.97
N LEU A 65 -18.16 9.76 10.34
CA LEU A 65 -17.41 9.52 11.59
C LEU A 65 -18.33 9.51 12.81
N ASN A 66 -18.08 8.58 13.72
CA ASN A 66 -18.85 8.40 14.94
C ASN A 66 -18.97 9.71 15.72
N GLY A 67 -20.21 10.10 16.05
CA GLY A 67 -20.52 11.35 16.76
C GLY A 67 -20.53 12.62 15.89
N LYS A 68 -20.16 12.54 14.60
CA LYS A 68 -20.40 13.63 13.64
C LYS A 68 -21.81 13.51 13.06
N THR A 69 -22.34 14.62 12.56
CA THR A 69 -23.69 14.67 11.98
C THR A 69 -23.67 15.29 10.59
N ALA A 70 -24.55 14.83 9.72
CA ALA A 70 -24.87 15.43 8.42
C ALA A 70 -26.39 15.52 8.25
N TYR A 71 -26.86 16.20 7.20
CA TYR A 71 -28.25 16.17 6.77
C TYR A 71 -28.36 15.49 5.41
N VAL A 72 -29.31 14.59 5.28
CA VAL A 72 -29.54 13.76 4.09
C VAL A 72 -31.04 13.67 3.88
N ASP A 73 -31.51 14.09 2.70
CA ASP A 73 -32.94 14.17 2.36
C ASP A 73 -33.78 14.85 3.46
N GLY A 74 -33.31 16.01 3.94
CA GLY A 74 -33.97 16.79 5.00
C GLY A 74 -33.87 16.19 6.42
N ALA A 75 -33.29 15.00 6.60
CA ALA A 75 -33.16 14.34 7.89
C ALA A 75 -31.73 14.43 8.45
N LYS A 76 -31.59 14.64 9.77
CA LYS A 76 -30.29 14.59 10.43
C LYS A 76 -29.82 13.14 10.56
N VAL A 77 -28.65 12.84 10.02
CA VAL A 77 -27.97 11.55 10.15
C VAL A 77 -26.79 11.70 11.11
N THR A 78 -26.73 10.85 12.13
CA THR A 78 -25.59 10.75 13.05
C THR A 78 -24.67 9.63 12.61
N GLY A 79 -23.38 9.92 12.47
CA GLY A 79 -22.38 8.96 12.04
C GLY A 79 -22.10 7.87 13.05
N SER A 80 -21.75 6.69 12.53
CA SER A 80 -21.39 5.48 13.27
C SER A 80 -20.02 4.92 12.85
N MET A 81 -19.33 5.50 11.85
CA MET A 81 -18.03 5.02 11.40
C MET A 81 -16.98 5.15 12.52
N PRO A 82 -16.36 4.05 12.97
CA PRO A 82 -15.30 4.12 13.98
C PRO A 82 -14.09 4.88 13.45
N ASN A 83 -13.50 5.75 14.28
CA ASN A 83 -12.18 6.31 14.01
C ASN A 83 -11.10 5.36 14.57
N LYS A 84 -10.24 4.83 13.69
CA LYS A 84 -9.14 3.94 14.05
C LYS A 84 -7.80 4.68 14.17
N GLY A 85 -7.71 5.92 13.68
CA GLY A 85 -6.47 6.71 13.70
C GLY A 85 -5.32 6.00 13.00
N ALA A 86 -4.14 6.03 13.62
CA ALA A 86 -2.94 5.34 13.19
C ALA A 86 -3.01 3.85 13.59
N VAL A 87 -3.21 2.96 12.62
CA VAL A 87 -3.19 1.51 12.83
C VAL A 87 -1.86 0.93 12.39
N SER A 88 -1.18 0.21 13.29
CA SER A 88 0.02 -0.59 12.99
C SER A 88 -0.35 -2.06 12.90
N LEU A 89 -0.07 -2.67 11.75
CA LEU A 89 -0.33 -4.08 11.45
C LEU A 89 0.99 -4.84 11.33
N SER A 90 1.06 -6.01 11.95
CA SER A 90 2.25 -6.86 11.94
C SER A 90 2.02 -8.11 11.09
N ILE A 91 2.89 -8.33 10.10
CA ILE A 91 2.90 -9.53 9.26
C ILE A 91 3.80 -10.56 9.92
N VAL A 92 3.20 -11.58 10.53
CA VAL A 92 3.89 -12.66 11.24
C VAL A 92 4.03 -13.94 10.41
N ASP A 93 3.22 -14.09 9.38
CA ASP A 93 3.26 -15.23 8.48
C ASP A 93 2.71 -14.85 7.09
N LYS A 94 2.62 -15.83 6.20
CA LYS A 94 2.17 -15.65 4.80
C LYS A 94 0.66 -15.35 4.65
N SER A 95 -0.10 -15.36 5.74
CA SER A 95 -1.53 -15.11 5.73
C SER A 95 -1.80 -13.60 5.66
N PRO A 96 -2.89 -13.19 4.98
CA PRO A 96 -3.29 -11.78 4.96
C PRO A 96 -3.60 -11.25 6.37
N VAL A 97 -3.16 -10.02 6.64
CA VAL A 97 -3.54 -9.29 7.86
C VAL A 97 -4.78 -8.46 7.56
N ALA A 98 -5.87 -8.67 8.32
CA ALA A 98 -7.11 -7.95 8.13
C ALA A 98 -6.99 -6.49 8.62
N ILE A 99 -7.35 -5.55 7.74
CA ILE A 99 -7.46 -4.13 8.10
C ILE A 99 -8.85 -3.91 8.73
N PRO A 100 -8.95 -3.40 9.96
CA PRO A 100 -10.25 -3.19 10.58
C PRO A 100 -11.03 -2.09 9.86
N ALA A 101 -12.33 -2.29 9.69
CA ALA A 101 -13.22 -1.29 9.10
C ALA A 101 -13.27 -0.01 9.96
N GLY A 102 -13.35 1.14 9.29
CA GLY A 102 -13.38 2.46 9.91
C GLY A 102 -12.50 3.46 9.16
N TYR A 103 -12.42 4.67 9.70
CA TYR A 103 -11.53 5.70 9.21
C TYR A 103 -10.11 5.49 9.74
N HIS A 104 -9.13 5.54 8.84
CA HIS A 104 -7.70 5.53 9.15
C HIS A 104 -7.11 6.86 8.72
N ASP A 105 -6.24 7.46 9.55
CA ASP A 105 -5.72 8.81 9.31
C ASP A 105 -4.54 8.87 8.32
N GLY A 106 -4.15 7.71 7.75
CA GLY A 106 -3.06 7.59 6.81
C GLY A 106 -1.66 7.56 7.45
N SER A 107 -1.55 7.70 8.77
CA SER A 107 -0.27 7.62 9.50
C SER A 107 0.05 6.21 10.05
N GLY A 108 -0.86 5.26 9.84
CA GLY A 108 -0.65 3.84 10.12
C GLY A 108 0.34 3.16 9.18
N SER A 109 0.66 1.90 9.46
CA SER A 109 1.57 1.10 8.64
C SER A 109 1.27 -0.40 8.73
N ALA A 110 1.69 -1.16 7.73
CA ALA A 110 1.77 -2.60 7.80
C ALA A 110 3.23 -3.01 7.61
N SER A 111 3.84 -3.65 8.61
CA SER A 111 5.24 -4.05 8.60
C SER A 111 5.39 -5.53 8.90
N ILE A 112 6.46 -6.14 8.38
CA ILE A 112 6.86 -7.47 8.84
C ILE A 112 7.20 -7.37 10.32
N ASP A 113 6.75 -8.34 11.10
CA ASP A 113 7.13 -8.42 12.50
C ASP A 113 8.65 -8.41 12.63
N SER A 114 9.19 -7.68 13.59
CA SER A 114 10.64 -7.52 13.73
C SER A 114 11.36 -8.86 13.93
N THR A 115 10.69 -9.83 14.55
CA THR A 115 11.21 -11.19 14.75
C THR A 115 11.29 -11.94 13.42
N GLU A 116 10.28 -11.82 12.57
CA GLU A 116 10.27 -12.49 11.27
C GLU A 116 11.23 -11.82 10.29
N ALA A 117 11.31 -10.49 10.31
CA ALA A 117 12.29 -9.74 9.54
C ALA A 117 13.72 -10.15 9.89
N ALA A 118 14.01 -10.37 11.18
CA ALA A 118 15.31 -10.83 11.64
C ALA A 118 15.72 -12.24 11.16
N LYS A 119 14.76 -13.07 10.72
CA LYS A 119 15.05 -14.40 10.14
C LYS A 119 15.50 -14.32 8.68
N ILE A 120 15.30 -13.18 8.01
CA ILE A 120 15.69 -12.96 6.61
C ILE A 120 17.18 -12.62 6.56
N ILE A 121 18.00 -13.65 6.74
CA ILE A 121 19.47 -13.54 6.79
C ILE A 121 20.03 -14.05 5.47
N ALA A 122 20.85 -13.23 4.78
CA ALA A 122 21.46 -13.59 3.48
C ALA A 122 22.15 -14.97 3.51
N GLY A 123 22.89 -15.25 4.59
CA GLY A 123 23.60 -16.52 4.82
C GLY A 123 22.71 -17.75 4.95
N ASN A 124 21.40 -17.59 5.15
CA ASN A 124 20.43 -18.69 5.16
C ASN A 124 19.64 -18.79 3.84
N ILE A 125 19.82 -17.83 2.93
CA ILE A 125 19.08 -17.75 1.66
C ILE A 125 20.01 -18.23 0.54
N LYS A 126 19.51 -19.14 -0.30
CA LYS A 126 20.26 -19.70 -1.42
C LYS A 126 20.87 -18.60 -2.31
N SER A 127 22.13 -18.79 -2.68
CA SER A 127 22.86 -17.84 -3.53
C SER A 127 22.07 -17.45 -4.78
N GLY A 128 21.94 -16.13 -5.00
CA GLY A 128 21.22 -15.56 -6.14
C GLY A 128 19.70 -15.47 -5.97
N VAL A 129 19.12 -16.00 -4.89
CA VAL A 129 17.69 -15.84 -4.55
C VAL A 129 17.51 -14.57 -3.72
N SER A 130 16.52 -13.74 -4.05
CA SER A 130 16.16 -12.55 -3.26
C SER A 130 14.84 -12.77 -2.53
N ILE A 131 14.81 -12.44 -1.23
CA ILE A 131 13.61 -12.41 -0.41
C ILE A 131 13.50 -11.01 0.18
N LEU A 132 12.45 -10.27 -0.20
CA LEU A 132 12.14 -8.94 0.36
C LEU A 132 13.32 -7.94 0.27
N GLY A 133 14.11 -8.03 -0.80
CA GLY A 133 15.28 -7.17 -1.04
C GLY A 133 16.60 -7.68 -0.46
N VAL A 134 16.58 -8.76 0.34
CA VAL A 134 17.79 -9.43 0.82
C VAL A 134 18.20 -10.53 -0.18
N THR A 135 19.34 -10.36 -0.83
CA THR A 135 19.91 -11.37 -1.74
C THR A 135 20.72 -12.38 -0.95
N GLY A 136 20.45 -13.66 -1.18
CA GLY A 136 21.16 -14.77 -0.57
C GLY A 136 22.57 -14.94 -1.08
N ASP A 137 23.46 -15.33 -0.17
CA ASP A 137 24.86 -15.69 -0.43
C ASP A 137 25.18 -17.13 0.03
N TYR A 138 24.18 -17.87 0.52
CA TYR A 138 24.37 -19.26 0.91
C TYR A 138 24.71 -20.13 -0.31
N ALA A 139 25.98 -20.52 -0.39
CA ALA A 139 26.51 -21.40 -1.43
C ALA A 139 26.54 -22.88 -1.01
N GLY A 140 26.00 -23.22 0.17
CA GLY A 140 26.16 -24.54 0.79
C GLY A 140 27.43 -24.62 1.64
N GLU A 141 27.52 -25.68 2.44
CA GLU A 141 28.75 -26.03 3.16
C GLU A 141 29.62 -26.86 2.21
N LEU A 142 30.79 -26.35 1.81
CA LEU A 142 31.77 -27.09 1.01
C LEU A 142 32.38 -28.18 1.90
N THR A 143 31.76 -29.34 1.95
CA THR A 143 32.08 -30.41 2.92
C THR A 143 32.91 -31.52 2.30
N LYS A 144 32.87 -31.68 0.98
CA LYS A 144 33.56 -32.75 0.26
C LYS A 144 34.80 -32.22 -0.45
N GLY A 145 35.86 -32.04 0.33
CA GLY A 145 37.19 -31.72 -0.21
C GLY A 145 37.84 -32.93 -0.88
N GLN A 146 38.46 -32.72 -2.04
CA GLN A 146 39.20 -33.77 -2.76
C GLN A 146 40.72 -33.50 -2.77
N LYS A 147 41.51 -34.53 -2.43
CA LYS A 147 42.94 -34.57 -2.72
C LYS A 147 43.18 -35.19 -4.09
N LYS A 148 43.91 -34.51 -4.98
CA LYS A 148 44.35 -35.07 -6.27
C LYS A 148 45.87 -35.05 -6.40
N THR A 149 46.41 -36.08 -7.03
CA THR A 149 47.82 -36.14 -7.42
C THR A 149 47.92 -36.07 -8.94
N VAL A 150 48.80 -35.21 -9.44
CA VAL A 150 49.05 -35.02 -10.87
C VAL A 150 50.54 -35.12 -11.18
N THR A 151 50.87 -35.57 -12.39
CA THR A 151 52.23 -35.57 -12.90
C THR A 151 52.37 -34.43 -13.92
N PRO A 152 53.48 -33.65 -13.89
CA PRO A 152 53.72 -32.62 -14.88
C PRO A 152 53.67 -33.18 -16.31
N ALA A 153 52.97 -32.48 -17.20
CA ALA A 153 52.87 -32.82 -18.61
C ALA A 153 53.46 -31.71 -19.47
N LYS A 154 53.91 -32.06 -20.68
CA LYS A 154 54.46 -31.08 -21.64
C LYS A 154 53.40 -30.07 -22.12
N ALA A 155 52.15 -30.52 -22.23
CA ALA A 155 51.01 -29.67 -22.58
C ALA A 155 50.31 -29.16 -21.31
N GLN A 156 49.71 -27.97 -21.39
CA GLN A 156 48.85 -27.45 -20.32
C GLN A 156 47.61 -28.35 -20.15
N PHE A 157 47.22 -28.57 -18.90
CA PHE A 157 45.98 -29.25 -18.54
C PHE A 157 45.34 -28.61 -17.31
N SER A 158 44.04 -28.84 -17.12
CA SER A 158 43.28 -28.37 -15.95
C SER A 158 43.11 -29.50 -14.93
N VAL A 159 43.19 -29.16 -13.65
CA VAL A 159 42.82 -30.06 -12.55
C VAL A 159 41.50 -29.55 -11.97
N LEU A 160 40.44 -30.34 -12.10
CA LEU A 160 39.11 -30.03 -11.59
C LEU A 160 38.71 -31.08 -10.54
N PRO A 161 37.83 -30.75 -9.56
CA PRO A 161 37.21 -31.75 -8.69
C PRO A 161 36.46 -32.81 -9.50
N ASP A 162 36.43 -34.05 -9.02
CA ASP A 162 35.58 -35.11 -9.59
C ASP A 162 34.11 -34.92 -9.20
N ASP A 163 33.20 -35.55 -9.96
CA ASP A 163 31.78 -35.54 -9.66
C ASP A 163 31.52 -35.99 -8.22
N GLY A 164 30.76 -35.17 -7.48
CA GLY A 164 30.43 -35.43 -6.08
C GLY A 164 31.39 -34.84 -5.06
N TYR A 165 32.45 -34.14 -5.48
CA TYR A 165 33.28 -33.29 -4.62
C TYR A 165 32.97 -31.80 -4.84
N ASP A 166 33.11 -31.02 -3.77
CA ASP A 166 32.76 -29.59 -3.78
C ASP A 166 33.96 -28.71 -4.22
N PHE A 167 35.18 -29.14 -3.91
CA PHE A 167 36.44 -28.43 -4.23
C PHE A 167 37.66 -29.35 -4.15
N LEU A 168 38.81 -28.91 -4.69
CA LEU A 168 40.11 -29.54 -4.48
C LEU A 168 40.72 -29.01 -3.17
N SER A 169 40.77 -29.84 -2.14
CA SER A 169 41.37 -29.47 -0.85
C SER A 169 42.90 -29.50 -0.89
N GLU A 170 43.49 -30.29 -1.79
CA GLU A 170 44.94 -30.41 -1.96
C GLU A 170 45.27 -30.92 -3.37
N VAL A 171 46.26 -30.31 -4.03
CA VAL A 171 46.82 -30.80 -5.28
C VAL A 171 48.29 -31.14 -5.07
N VAL A 172 48.63 -32.42 -5.15
CA VAL A 172 50.01 -32.92 -5.09
C VAL A 172 50.57 -33.01 -6.50
N VAL A 173 51.65 -32.29 -6.77
CA VAL A 173 52.35 -32.38 -8.05
C VAL A 173 53.56 -33.28 -7.88
N ASN A 174 53.58 -34.39 -8.62
CA ASN A 174 54.75 -35.29 -8.64
C ASN A 174 55.96 -34.57 -9.24
N GLY A 175 57.16 -35.05 -8.89
CA GLY A 175 58.39 -34.61 -9.56
C GLY A 175 58.33 -34.92 -11.07
N VAL A 176 58.95 -34.05 -11.87
CA VAL A 176 59.14 -34.34 -13.30
C VAL A 176 60.07 -35.55 -13.40
N PRO A 177 59.68 -36.65 -14.05
CA PRO A 177 60.57 -37.79 -14.23
C PRO A 177 61.75 -37.37 -15.12
N ILE A 178 62.98 -37.63 -14.64
CA ILE A 178 64.22 -37.37 -15.36
C ILE A 178 65.02 -38.67 -15.39
N ALA A 179 65.39 -39.10 -16.59
CA ALA A 179 66.22 -40.28 -16.81
C ALA A 179 67.49 -39.90 -17.58
N TYR A 180 68.58 -40.59 -17.27
CA TYR A 180 69.89 -40.37 -17.88
C TYR A 180 70.37 -41.69 -18.50
N ALA A 181 70.83 -41.65 -19.75
CA ALA A 181 71.37 -42.82 -20.44
C ALA A 181 72.56 -42.45 -21.32
N ASP A 182 73.64 -43.23 -21.28
CA ASP A 182 74.79 -43.01 -22.15
C ASP A 182 74.43 -43.23 -23.62
N ASN A 183 74.97 -42.42 -24.52
CA ASN A 183 74.69 -42.46 -25.95
C ASN A 183 75.89 -42.93 -26.79
N PRO A 184 75.66 -43.47 -28.00
CA PRO A 184 76.74 -43.99 -28.86
C PRO A 184 77.79 -42.96 -29.30
N ALA A 185 77.54 -41.66 -29.13
CA ALA A 185 78.47 -40.58 -29.47
C ALA A 185 79.41 -40.19 -28.31
N GLY A 186 79.33 -40.90 -27.16
CA GLY A 186 80.18 -40.65 -25.99
C GLY A 186 79.64 -39.58 -25.02
N GLY A 187 78.38 -39.16 -25.15
CA GLY A 187 77.70 -38.25 -24.23
C GLY A 187 76.54 -38.92 -23.47
N GLN A 188 75.79 -38.15 -22.68
CA GLN A 188 74.60 -38.62 -21.94
C GLN A 188 73.32 -38.01 -22.53
N THR A 189 72.33 -38.85 -22.82
CA THR A 189 70.98 -38.44 -23.17
C THR A 189 70.17 -38.23 -21.90
N VAL A 190 69.66 -37.01 -21.71
CA VAL A 190 68.71 -36.68 -20.65
C VAL A 190 67.30 -36.76 -21.21
N THR A 191 66.46 -37.60 -20.62
CA THR A 191 65.04 -37.71 -20.98
C THR A 191 64.22 -37.09 -19.85
N ILE A 192 63.48 -36.02 -20.15
CA ILE A 192 62.66 -35.27 -19.19
C ILE A 192 61.19 -35.48 -19.54
N GLY A 193 60.39 -35.90 -18.56
CA GLY A 193 58.95 -36.10 -18.73
C GLY A 193 58.57 -37.41 -19.45
N ALA A 194 59.41 -38.45 -19.34
CA ALA A 194 59.12 -39.80 -19.84
C ALA A 194 58.17 -40.57 -18.92
#